data_AF-A0A353IQ11-F1
#
_entry.id   AF-A0A353IQ11-F1
#
_cell.length_a   1.000
_cell.length_b   1.000
_cell.length_c   1.000
_cell.angle_alpha   90.00
_cell.angle_beta   90.00
_cell.angle_gamma   90.00
#
_symmetry.space_group_name_H-M   'P 1'
#
loop_
_entity.id
_entity.type
_entity.pdbx_description
1 polymer ?
#
loop_
_entity_poly.entity_id
_entity_poly.type
_entity_poly.pdbx_seq_one_letter_code
_entity_poly.pdbx_strand_id
1 'polypeptide(L)'
;MTAIIHHNPQCGTSRNALKMIEASGEEVRVIEYLDTGWSRAQLLAPPILVNRPIVVTPKGIRRCRPSEAVLELLENPHFGVFTKEDGEQIDTGRA
;
A
#
# COMPACT_ATOMS: atom_id res chain seq x y z
N MET A 1 -9.36 0.18 -11.26
CA MET A 1 -9.18 1.48 -10.58
C MET A 1 -7.68 1.85 -10.52
N THR A 2 -7.35 3.13 -10.32
CA THR A 2 -5.95 3.57 -10.05
C THR A 2 -5.74 3.73 -8.54
N ALA A 3 -4.85 2.92 -7.96
CA ALA A 3 -4.41 3.04 -6.58
C ALA A 3 -3.18 3.95 -6.48
N ILE A 4 -3.12 4.81 -5.47
CA ILE A 4 -1.94 5.63 -5.19
C ILE A 4 -1.29 5.12 -3.90
N ILE A 5 -0.01 4.81 -3.94
CA ILE A 5 0.76 4.38 -2.76
C ILE A 5 1.89 5.36 -2.48
N HIS A 6 1.90 5.88 -1.25
CA HIS A 6 3.04 6.60 -0.70
C HIS A 6 4.05 5.57 -0.17
N HIS A 7 5.04 5.30 -1.01
CA HIS A 7 5.93 4.17 -0.89
C HIS A 7 7.27 4.56 -0.25
N ASN A 8 7.82 3.64 0.53
CA ASN A 8 9.22 3.69 0.95
C ASN A 8 9.88 2.34 0.61
N PRO A 9 10.80 2.28 -0.38
CA PRO A 9 11.40 1.03 -0.84
C PRO A 9 12.24 0.33 0.22
N GLN A 10 12.71 1.04 1.25
CA GLN A 10 13.44 0.45 2.37
C GLN A 10 12.54 -0.17 3.45
N CYS A 11 11.21 -0.20 3.26
CA CYS A 11 10.26 -0.74 4.23
C CYS A 11 9.54 -1.99 3.72
N GLY A 12 9.77 -3.15 4.34
CA GLY A 12 9.15 -4.43 3.96
C GLY A 12 7.62 -4.38 3.90
N THR A 13 6.97 -3.76 4.89
CA THR A 13 5.50 -3.55 4.88
C THR A 13 5.05 -2.76 3.65
N SER A 14 5.85 -1.78 3.21
CA SER A 14 5.53 -0.95 2.05
C SER A 14 5.72 -1.72 0.73
N ARG A 15 6.76 -2.55 0.63
CA ARG A 15 6.99 -3.44 -0.52
C ARG A 15 5.92 -4.52 -0.63
N ASN A 16 5.53 -5.15 0.47
CA ASN A 16 4.45 -6.15 0.48
C ASN A 16 3.10 -5.54 0.05
N ALA A 17 2.76 -4.34 0.54
CA ALA A 17 1.53 -3.66 0.13
C ALA A 17 1.54 -3.31 -1.37
N LEU A 18 2.66 -2.79 -1.90
CA LEU A 18 2.81 -2.51 -3.33
C LEU A 18 2.59 -3.78 -4.17
N LYS A 19 3.25 -4.88 -3.82
CA LYS A 19 3.11 -6.17 -4.51
C LYS A 19 1.68 -6.73 -4.48
N MET A 20 0.93 -6.50 -3.39
CA MET A 20 -0.47 -6.91 -3.32
C MET A 20 -1.38 -6.05 -4.20
N ILE A 21 -1.11 -4.75 -4.35
CA ILE A 21 -1.82 -3.88 -5.31
C ILE A 21 -1.54 -4.34 -6.75
N GLU A 22 -0.29 -4.68 -7.07
CA GLU A 22 0.07 -5.18 -8.40
C GLU A 22 -0.59 -6.56 -8.67
N ALA A 23 -0.64 -7.42 -7.66
CA ALA A 23 -1.26 -8.75 -7.77
C ALA A 23 -2.79 -8.71 -7.96
N SER A 24 -3.47 -7.66 -7.50
CA SER A 24 -4.91 -7.48 -7.78
C SER A 24 -5.21 -7.02 -9.22
N GLY A 25 -4.16 -6.76 -10.02
CA GLY A 25 -4.29 -6.27 -11.39
C GLY A 25 -4.74 -4.81 -11.48
N GLU A 26 -4.62 -4.04 -10.39
CA GLU A 26 -4.91 -2.61 -10.40
C GLU A 26 -3.78 -1.79 -11.01
N GLU A 27 -4.15 -0.65 -11.62
CA GLU A 27 -3.15 0.33 -12.01
C GLU A 27 -2.63 1.03 -10.75
N VAL A 28 -1.31 1.15 -10.61
CA VAL A 28 -0.70 1.75 -9.42
C VAL A 28 0.14 2.98 -9.77
N ARG A 29 -0.07 4.05 -9.02
CA ARG A 29 0.80 5.23 -9.01
C ARG A 29 1.64 5.23 -7.73
N VAL A 30 2.95 5.10 -7.89
CA VAL A 30 3.91 5.11 -6.78
C VAL A 30 4.41 6.54 -6.53
N ILE A 31 4.33 6.98 -5.28
CA ILE A 31 4.89 8.26 -4.82
C ILE A 31 5.96 7.97 -3.76
N GLU A 32 7.22 8.22 -4.09
CA GLU A 32 8.35 8.14 -3.16
C GLU A 32 8.32 9.36 -2.24
N TYR A 33 7.57 9.24 -1.14
CA TYR A 33 7.18 10.39 -0.31
C TYR A 33 8.35 11.04 0.45
N LEU A 34 9.47 10.32 0.59
CA LEU A 34 10.68 10.86 1.22
C LEU A 34 11.40 11.85 0.30
N ASP A 35 11.37 11.61 -1.01
CA ASP A 35 12.03 12.47 -2.01
C ASP A 35 11.08 13.54 -2.56
N THR A 36 9.84 13.15 -2.85
CA THR A 36 8.81 14.08 -3.37
C THR A 36 8.29 15.04 -2.29
N GLY A 37 8.46 14.67 -1.02
CA GLY A 37 7.95 15.43 0.12
C GLY A 37 6.42 15.46 0.18
N TRP A 38 5.92 16.24 1.13
CA TRP A 38 4.50 16.53 1.27
C TRP A 38 4.31 18.04 1.41
N SER A 39 3.19 18.56 0.94
CA SER A 39 2.83 19.96 1.22
C SER A 39 2.50 20.15 2.70
N ARG A 40 2.68 21.37 3.22
CA ARG A 40 2.29 21.73 4.60
C ARG A 40 0.82 21.45 4.90
N ALA A 41 -0.08 21.57 3.91
CA ALA A 41 -1.49 21.23 4.07
C ALA A 41 -1.72 19.70 4.22
N GLN A 42 -0.82 18.89 3.65
CA GLN A 42 -0.89 17.43 3.74
C GLN A 42 -0.28 16.88 5.03
N LEU A 43 0.58 17.62 5.72
CA LEU A 43 1.23 17.16 6.95
C LEU A 43 1.21 18.20 8.07
N LEU A 44 0.67 17.79 9.23
CA LEU A 44 0.88 18.47 10.51
C LEU A 44 2.24 18.16 11.15
N ALA A 45 3.04 17.25 10.57
CA ALA A 45 4.29 16.72 11.14
C ALA A 45 5.37 16.43 10.08
N PRO A 46 6.67 16.30 10.42
CA PRO A 46 7.72 15.90 9.48
C PRO A 46 7.42 14.58 8.72
N PRO A 47 7.75 14.47 7.41
CA PRO A 47 7.47 13.28 6.60
C PRO A 47 7.98 11.95 7.18
N ILE A 48 9.13 11.97 7.88
CA ILE A 48 9.69 10.78 8.51
C ILE A 48 8.81 10.20 9.63
N LEU A 49 7.98 11.02 10.27
CA LEU A 49 7.06 10.61 11.33
C LEU A 49 5.76 10.00 10.77
N VAL A 50 5.52 10.11 9.46
CA VAL A 50 4.40 9.47 8.80
C VAL A 50 4.70 7.97 8.67
N ASN A 51 3.91 7.17 9.38
CA ASN A 51 4.00 5.72 9.25
C ASN A 51 3.59 5.27 7.84
N ARG A 52 4.40 4.42 7.21
CA ARG A 52 4.26 3.94 5.82
C ARG A 52 3.74 2.50 5.70
N PRO A 53 3.18 2.08 4.56
CA PRO A 53 2.67 2.92 3.48
C PRO A 53 1.32 3.53 3.84
N ILE A 54 1.00 4.64 3.17
CA ILE A 54 -0.37 5.14 3.03
C ILE A 54 -0.83 4.79 1.62
N VAL A 55 -1.99 4.16 1.51
CA VAL A 55 -2.62 3.82 0.24
C VAL A 55 -3.91 4.62 0.12
N VAL A 56 -4.12 5.21 -1.06
CA VAL A 56 -5.29 6.00 -1.42
C VAL A 56 -5.94 5.34 -2.64
N THR A 57 -7.22 5.03 -2.52
CA THR A 57 -8.08 4.52 -3.59
C THR A 57 -9.41 5.26 -3.55
N PRO A 58 -10.23 5.19 -4.61
CA PRO A 58 -11.63 5.60 -4.51
C PRO A 58 -12.46 4.89 -3.42
N LYS A 59 -12.06 3.70 -2.93
CA LYS A 59 -12.70 3.05 -1.77
C LYS A 59 -12.32 3.69 -0.43
N GLY A 60 -11.21 4.42 -0.38
CA GLY A 60 -10.78 5.15 0.80
C GLY A 60 -9.26 5.25 0.96
N ILE A 61 -8.85 5.73 2.13
CA ILE A 61 -7.45 5.95 2.49
C ILE A 61 -7.13 5.10 3.72
N ARG A 62 -6.02 4.37 3.68
CA ARG A 62 -5.58 3.57 4.83
C ARG A 62 -4.07 3.57 4.98
N ARG A 63 -3.65 3.50 6.24
CA ARG A 63 -2.30 3.12 6.62
C ARG A 63 -2.21 1.59 6.65
N CYS A 64 -1.54 1.00 5.66
CA CYS A 64 -1.46 -0.45 5.53
C CYS A 64 -0.34 -1.02 6.40
N ARG A 65 -0.52 -0.91 7.72
CA ARG A 65 0.27 -1.63 8.75
C ARG A 65 -0.71 -2.43 9.61
N PRO A 66 -0.82 -3.74 9.42
CA PRO A 66 0.01 -4.61 8.56
C PRO A 66 -0.31 -4.46 7.05
N SER A 67 0.54 -5.03 6.18
CA SER A 67 0.48 -4.77 4.72
C SER A 67 -0.84 -5.18 4.06
N GLU A 68 -1.43 -6.28 4.51
CA GLU A 68 -2.68 -6.89 4.02
C GLU A 68 -3.91 -6.03 4.30
N ALA A 69 -3.79 -5.01 5.15
CA ALA A 69 -4.82 -3.99 5.32
C ALA A 69 -5.15 -3.25 3.99
N VAL A 70 -4.29 -3.35 2.98
CA VAL A 70 -4.55 -2.85 1.63
C VAL A 70 -5.72 -3.58 0.94
N LEU A 71 -5.98 -4.85 1.25
CA LEU A 71 -7.01 -5.65 0.59
C LEU A 71 -8.42 -5.05 0.74
N GLU A 72 -8.70 -4.35 1.84
CA GLU A 72 -9.97 -3.64 2.05
C GLU A 72 -10.18 -2.46 1.07
N LEU A 73 -9.10 -1.96 0.46
CA LEU A 73 -9.14 -0.82 -0.47
C LEU A 73 -9.18 -1.24 -1.95
N LEU A 74 -8.90 -2.51 -2.26
CA LEU A 74 -8.78 -2.99 -3.64
C LEU A 74 -10.14 -3.34 -4.24
N GLU A 75 -10.33 -3.10 -5.54
CA GLU A 75 -11.50 -3.57 -6.29
C GLU A 75 -11.53 -5.09 -6.40
N ASN A 76 -10.36 -5.69 -6.66
CA ASN A 76 -10.18 -7.12 -6.86
C ASN A 76 -9.27 -7.73 -5.78
N PRO A 77 -9.70 -7.79 -4.50
CA PRO A 77 -8.83 -8.24 -3.43
C PRO A 77 -8.56 -9.75 -3.44
N HIS A 78 -9.31 -10.53 -4.21
CA HIS A 78 -9.26 -12.00 -4.21
C HIS A 78 -8.43 -12.52 -5.40
N PHE A 79 -7.13 -12.74 -5.18
CA PHE A 79 -6.18 -13.20 -6.19
C PHE A 79 -5.41 -14.47 -5.76
N GLY A 80 -5.96 -15.23 -4.81
CA GLY A 80 -5.39 -16.48 -4.31
C GLY A 80 -4.47 -16.27 -3.10
N VAL A 81 -3.38 -17.03 -3.03
CA VAL A 81 -2.44 -16.96 -1.90
C VAL A 81 -1.31 -16.00 -2.23
N PHE A 82 -1.10 -15.01 -1.36
CA PHE A 82 0.04 -14.10 -1.43
C PHE A 82 1.09 -14.50 -0.38
N THR A 83 2.36 -14.59 -0.76
CA THR A 83 3.46 -14.83 0.18
C THR A 83 4.25 -13.55 0.39
N LYS A 84 4.32 -13.08 1.64
CA LYS A 84 5.13 -11.93 2.05
C LYS A 84 6.62 -12.25 1.98
N GLU A 85 7.45 -11.21 2.01
CA GLU A 85 8.92 -11.34 1.97
C GLU A 85 9.53 -12.17 3.11
N ASP A 86 8.86 -12.28 4.26
CA ASP A 86 9.26 -13.10 5.41
C ASP A 86 8.72 -14.55 5.36
N GLY A 87 7.99 -14.90 4.29
CA GLY A 87 7.39 -16.21 4.10
C GLY A 87 5.98 -16.36 4.68
N GLU A 88 5.44 -15.35 5.36
CA GLU A 88 4.05 -15.38 5.83
C GLU A 88 3.08 -15.44 4.64
N GLN A 89 2.14 -16.38 4.67
CA GLN A 89 1.13 -16.56 3.63
C GLN A 89 -0.17 -15.86 4.03
N ILE A 90 -0.70 -15.04 3.13
CA ILE A 90 -2.01 -14.41 3.23
C ILE A 90 -2.93 -15.07 2.22
N ASP A 91 -3.97 -15.74 2.71
CA ASP A 91 -5.06 -16.20 1.84
C ASP A 91 -5.96 -15.01 1.54
N THR A 92 -5.95 -14.58 0.28
CA THR A 92 -6.83 -13.51 -0.18
C THR A 92 -8.15 -14.05 -0.72
N GLY A 93 -8.36 -15.37 -0.73
CA GLY A 93 -9.50 -16.02 -1.36
C GLY A 93 -9.37 -16.11 -2.89
N ARG A 94 -10.25 -16.89 -3.51
CA ARG A 94 -10.44 -16.92 -4.98
C ARG A 94 -11.79 -16.30 -5.29
N ALA A 95 -11.82 -15.39 -6.27
CA ALA A 95 -13.05 -14.82 -6.82
C ALA A 95 -13.95 -15.89 -7.45
#